data_AF-A0A915NYC3-F1
#
_entry.id   AF-A0A915NYC3-F1
#
_cell.length_a   1.000
_cell.length_b   1.000
_cell.length_c   1.000
_cell.angle_alpha   90.00
_cell.angle_beta   90.00
_cell.angle_gamma   90.00
#
_symmetry.space_group_name_H-M   'P 1'
#
loop_
_entity.id
_entity.type
_entity.pdbx_description
1 polymer ?
#
loop_
_entity_poly.entity_id
_entity_poly.type
_entity_poly.pdbx_seq_one_letter_code
_entity_poly.pdbx_strand_id
1 'polypeptide(L)'
;LEGGGGNYFDKEITEKLQSFTFEMRASHILMQRIRPLIVKNCLIRPFDDVNSKKLQNVVSELGIYGSLIGIGGKEEEIKLNSVGGHILRTKLDNVNEGGIAVGASVVDSPFLF
;
A
#
# COMPACT_ATOMS: atom_id res chain seq x y z
N LEU A 1 12.92 3.54 3.66
CA LEU A 1 12.88 2.58 2.53
C LEU A 1 11.56 2.78 1.82
N GLU A 2 11.60 3.02 0.52
CA GLU A 2 10.40 3.10 -0.32
C GLU A 2 10.03 1.70 -0.84
N GLY A 3 8.73 1.43 -1.05
CA GLY A 3 8.26 0.20 -1.68
C GLY A 3 7.84 -0.95 -0.75
N GLY A 4 7.90 -0.76 0.56
CA GLY A 4 7.47 -1.74 1.57
C GLY A 4 8.56 -2.10 2.59
N GLY A 5 8.17 -2.55 3.79
CA GLY A 5 9.09 -3.07 4.81
C GLY A 5 9.79 -2.03 5.71
N GLY A 6 9.39 -0.75 5.64
CA GLY A 6 9.93 0.32 6.49
C GLY A 6 9.01 0.77 7.64
N ASN A 7 7.85 0.13 7.79
CA ASN A 7 6.81 0.55 8.74
C ASN A 7 6.84 -0.31 10.00
N TYR A 8 6.53 0.30 11.13
CA TYR A 8 6.31 -0.39 12.40
C TYR A 8 4.82 -0.39 12.72
N PHE A 9 4.31 -1.47 13.30
CA PHE A 9 2.89 -1.64 13.57
C PHE A 9 2.60 -2.01 15.02
N ASP A 10 1.43 -1.61 15.50
CA ASP A 10 0.86 -2.04 16.77
C ASP A 10 1.87 -1.92 17.95
N LYS A 11 2.23 -3.03 18.60
CA LYS A 11 3.16 -3.02 19.75
C LYS A 11 4.57 -2.54 19.38
N GLU A 12 5.00 -2.82 18.15
CA GLU A 12 6.33 -2.44 17.67
C GLU A 12 6.52 -0.93 17.65
N ILE A 13 5.45 -0.16 17.37
CA ILE A 13 5.50 1.31 17.42
C ILE A 13 5.91 1.77 18.82
N THR A 14 5.28 1.21 19.86
CA THR A 14 5.60 1.56 21.25
C THR A 14 7.04 1.21 21.61
N GLU A 15 7.50 0.02 21.23
CA GLU A 15 8.88 -0.44 21.47
C GLU A 15 9.92 0.43 20.75
N LYS A 16 9.62 0.87 19.52
CA LYS A 16 10.48 1.76 18.73
C LYS A 16 10.52 3.17 19.31
N LEU A 17 9.37 3.75 19.64
CA LEU A 17 9.31 5.10 20.22
C LEU A 17 10.07 5.22 21.55
N GLN A 18 10.08 4.15 22.36
CA GLN A 18 10.86 4.08 23.60
C GLN A 18 12.37 4.00 23.36
N SER A 19 12.81 3.36 22.27
CA SER A 19 14.22 3.15 21.96
C SER A 19 14.83 4.23 21.05
N PHE A 20 14.01 5.01 20.35
CA PHE A 20 14.48 6.02 19.41
C PHE A 20 15.18 7.21 20.08
N THR A 21 16.25 7.68 19.44
CA THR A 21 16.84 8.99 19.72
C THR A 21 15.93 10.12 19.20
N PHE A 22 16.31 11.37 19.46
CA PHE A 22 15.59 12.51 18.90
C PHE A 22 15.63 12.51 17.36
N GLU A 23 16.80 12.25 16.78
CA GLU A 23 17.03 12.20 15.33
C GLU A 23 16.22 11.08 14.68
N MET A 24 16.16 9.91 15.33
CA MET A 24 15.32 8.80 14.86
C MET A 24 13.83 9.15 14.92
N ARG A 25 13.34 9.84 15.96
CA ARG A 25 11.94 10.28 15.98
C ARG A 25 11.64 11.28 14.88
N ALA A 26 12.56 12.22 14.62
CA ALA A 26 12.41 13.21 13.55
C ALA A 26 12.41 12.61 12.13
N SER A 27 12.97 11.41 11.94
CA SER A 27 12.96 10.71 10.65
C SER A 27 11.73 9.83 10.40
N HIS A 28 10.78 9.79 11.34
CA HIS A 28 9.55 9.00 11.23
C HIS A 28 8.31 9.88 11.37
N ILE A 29 7.21 9.45 10.76
CA ILE A 29 5.88 10.04 10.96
C ILE A 29 4.95 9.02 11.58
N LEU A 30 4.04 9.49 12.45
CA LEU A 30 2.94 8.68 12.96
C LEU A 30 1.71 8.92 12.09
N MET A 31 1.13 7.85 11.57
CA MET A 31 -0.08 7.91 10.74
C MET A 31 -1.19 7.08 11.39
N GLN A 32 -2.42 7.59 11.34
CA GLN A 32 -3.58 6.81 11.77
C GLN A 32 -3.74 5.57 10.88
N ARG A 33 -3.85 4.40 11.50
CA ARG A 33 -4.12 3.15 10.78
C ARG A 33 -5.52 3.19 10.17
N ILE A 34 -5.59 3.09 8.84
CA ILE A 34 -6.85 2.95 8.11
C ILE A 34 -7.38 1.52 8.33
N ARG A 35 -8.68 1.41 8.63
CA ARG A 35 -9.39 0.14 8.79
C ARG A 35 -10.39 -0.02 7.63
N PRO A 36 -9.96 -0.59 6.49
CA PRO A 36 -10.83 -0.74 5.32
C PRO A 36 -11.89 -1.83 5.52
N LEU A 37 -12.88 -1.86 4.63
CA LEU A 37 -13.87 -2.94 4.57
C LEU A 37 -13.16 -4.27 4.30
N ILE A 38 -13.47 -5.27 5.11
CA ILE A 38 -13.02 -6.64 4.90
C ILE A 38 -14.02 -7.32 3.97
N VAL A 39 -13.51 -7.87 2.87
CA VAL A 39 -14.30 -8.66 1.91
C VAL A 39 -13.74 -10.07 1.80
N LYS A 40 -14.52 -10.98 1.24
CA LYS A 40 -14.06 -12.34 0.94
C LYS A 40 -13.53 -12.41 -0.49
N ASN A 41 -12.28 -12.83 -0.67
CA ASN A 41 -11.69 -13.07 -1.99
C ASN A 41 -10.73 -14.27 -1.96
N CYS A 42 -10.31 -14.76 -3.12
CA CYS A 42 -9.30 -15.81 -3.25
C CYS A 42 -7.99 -15.21 -3.77
N LEU A 43 -6.91 -15.34 -3.00
CA LEU A 43 -5.57 -14.99 -3.47
C LEU A 43 -5.01 -16.17 -4.26
N ILE A 44 -4.47 -15.90 -5.45
CA ILE A 44 -3.83 -16.91 -6.30
C ILE A 44 -2.37 -16.52 -6.47
N ARG A 45 -1.47 -17.43 -6.14
CA ARG A 45 -0.03 -17.27 -6.38
C ARG A 45 0.51 -18.44 -7.20
N PRO A 46 1.63 -18.24 -7.93
CA PRO A 46 2.31 -19.33 -8.60
C PRO A 46 2.68 -20.44 -7.62
N PHE A 47 2.57 -21.69 -8.05
CA PHE A 47 2.96 -22.89 -7.30
C PHE A 47 2.12 -23.22 -6.04
N ASP A 48 1.10 -22.42 -5.71
CA ASP A 48 0.11 -22.81 -4.70
C ASP A 48 -0.72 -24.01 -5.19
N ASP A 49 -0.96 -24.98 -4.30
CA ASP A 49 -1.87 -26.09 -4.57
C ASP A 49 -3.26 -25.55 -4.90
N VAL A 50 -3.82 -25.95 -6.04
CA VAL A 50 -5.15 -25.53 -6.49
C VAL A 50 -6.23 -25.88 -5.45
N ASN A 51 -6.04 -26.97 -4.71
CA ASN A 51 -6.95 -27.41 -3.65
C ASN A 51 -6.82 -26.58 -2.35
N SER A 52 -5.74 -25.80 -2.22
CA SER A 52 -5.52 -24.92 -1.07
C SER A 52 -6.23 -23.56 -1.20
N LYS A 53 -6.80 -23.27 -2.39
CA LYS A 53 -7.51 -22.03 -2.69
C LYS A 53 -8.81 -21.94 -1.89
N LYS A 54 -8.81 -21.06 -0.89
CA LYS A 54 -9.97 -20.79 -0.03
C LYS A 54 -10.33 -19.31 -0.07
N LEU A 55 -11.63 -19.04 0.07
CA LEU A 55 -12.15 -17.70 0.34
C LEU A 55 -11.59 -17.21 1.69
N GLN A 56 -10.78 -16.15 1.62
CA GLN A 56 -10.11 -15.56 2.76
C GLN A 56 -10.62 -14.14 2.98
N ASN A 57 -10.45 -13.64 4.21
CA ASN A 57 -10.67 -12.24 4.50
C ASN A 57 -9.55 -11.42 3.89
N VAL A 58 -9.91 -10.40 3.13
CA VAL A 58 -8.96 -9.55 2.44
C VAL A 58 -9.33 -8.09 2.60
N VAL A 59 -8.34 -7.24 2.42
CA VAL A 59 -8.47 -5.81 2.31
C VAL A 59 -7.75 -5.33 1.07
N SER A 60 -8.27 -4.28 0.45
CA SER A 60 -7.75 -3.74 -0.80
C SER A 60 -7.28 -2.30 -0.65
N GLU A 61 -6.26 -1.95 -1.41
CA GLU A 61 -5.68 -0.62 -1.50
C GLU A 61 -5.73 -0.15 -2.96
N LEU A 62 -6.46 0.93 -3.20
CA LEU A 62 -6.62 1.53 -4.53
C LEU A 62 -5.56 2.60 -4.77
N GLY A 63 -4.73 2.39 -5.78
CA GLY A 63 -3.82 3.39 -6.33
C GLY A 63 -4.38 4.00 -7.61
N ILE A 64 -4.29 5.33 -7.72
CA ILE A 64 -4.68 6.09 -8.93
C ILE A 64 -3.41 6.67 -9.55
N TYR A 65 -3.19 6.39 -10.83
CA TYR A 65 -2.03 6.94 -11.54
C TYR A 65 -2.32 8.37 -11.99
N GLY A 66 -1.42 9.30 -11.65
CA GLY A 66 -1.45 10.68 -12.12
C GLY A 66 -0.20 11.01 -12.93
N SER A 67 -0.33 11.93 -13.89
CA SER A 67 0.79 12.47 -14.67
C SER A 67 0.70 14.00 -14.65
N LEU A 68 1.83 14.63 -14.30
CA LEU A 68 1.98 16.09 -14.27
C LEU A 68 3.23 16.45 -15.08
N ILE A 69 3.07 17.29 -16.09
CA ILE A 69 4.18 17.83 -16.90
C ILE A 69 4.11 19.34 -16.82
N GLY A 70 5.19 19.96 -16.35
CA GLY A 70 5.36 21.40 -16.31
C GLY A 70 6.63 21.83 -17.04
N ILE A 71 6.66 23.08 -17.49
CA ILE A 71 7.85 23.77 -17.98
C ILE A 71 8.17 24.86 -16.96
N GLY A 72 9.39 24.82 -16.41
CA GLY A 72 9.91 25.87 -15.53
C GLY A 72 10.67 26.93 -16.31
N GLY A 73 10.71 28.17 -15.80
CA GLY A 73 11.36 29.31 -16.44
C GLY A 73 10.93 30.65 -15.84
N LYS A 74 11.03 31.74 -16.61
CA LYS A 74 10.47 33.06 -16.20
C LYS A 74 8.95 33.04 -16.02
N GLU A 75 8.27 32.18 -16.77
CA GLU A 75 6.85 31.89 -16.60
C GLU A 75 6.73 30.38 -16.37
N GLU A 76 6.12 30.01 -15.25
CA GLU A 76 5.82 28.62 -14.92
C GLU A 76 4.54 28.20 -15.64
N GLU A 77 4.57 27.08 -16.35
CA GLU A 77 3.41 26.59 -17.10
C GLU A 77 3.21 25.09 -16.89
N ILE A 78 1.98 24.68 -16.56
CA ILE A 78 1.58 23.26 -16.54
C ILE A 78 1.08 22.88 -17.94
N LYS A 79 1.79 21.98 -18.61
CA LYS A 79 1.42 21.45 -19.94
C LYS A 79 0.46 20.28 -19.88
N LEU A 80 0.54 19.48 -18.82
CA LEU A 80 -0.31 18.30 -18.62
C LEU A 80 -0.59 18.11 -17.14
N ASN A 81 -1.85 17.89 -16.81
CA ASN A 81 -2.28 17.37 -15.51
C ASN A 81 -3.42 16.37 -15.78
N SER A 82 -3.14 15.08 -15.66
CA SER A 82 -4.08 14.03 -16.06
C SER A 82 -4.05 12.82 -15.14
N VAL A 83 -5.18 12.12 -15.05
CA VAL A 83 -5.29 10.82 -14.39
C VAL A 83 -5.25 9.72 -15.46
N GLY A 84 -4.40 8.71 -15.26
CA GLY A 84 -4.01 7.72 -16.28
C GLY A 84 -4.42 6.28 -16.00
N GLY A 85 -5.34 6.05 -15.05
CA GLY A 85 -5.81 4.71 -14.69
C GLY A 85 -5.59 4.38 -13.22
N HIS A 86 -5.62 3.09 -12.89
CA HIS A 86 -5.57 2.63 -11.50
C HIS A 86 -4.85 1.29 -11.37
N ILE A 87 -4.51 0.95 -10.12
CA ILE A 87 -4.10 -0.37 -9.67
C ILE A 87 -4.85 -0.68 -8.37
N LEU A 88 -5.43 -1.86 -8.27
CA LEU A 88 -5.93 -2.36 -7.00
C LEU A 88 -4.96 -3.42 -6.49
N ARG A 89 -4.57 -3.30 -5.22
CA ARG A 89 -3.72 -4.29 -4.55
C ARG A 89 -4.50 -4.89 -3.41
N THR A 90 -4.53 -6.21 -3.34
CA THR A 90 -5.30 -6.92 -2.32
C THR A 90 -4.37 -7.80 -1.48
N LYS A 91 -4.58 -7.80 -0.17
CA LYS A 91 -3.84 -8.63 0.79
C LYS A 91 -4.78 -9.22 1.82
N LEU A 92 -4.30 -10.21 2.57
CA LEU A 92 -5.03 -10.72 3.72
C LEU A 92 -5.22 -9.61 4.77
N ASP A 93 -6.36 -9.61 5.46
CA ASP A 93 -6.70 -8.61 6.46
C ASP A 93 -5.74 -8.58 7.66
N ASN A 94 -5.10 -9.72 7.94
CA ASN A 94 -4.14 -9.91 9.03
C ASN A 94 -2.67 -9.64 8.65
N VAL A 95 -2.39 -9.20 7.42
CA VAL A 95 -1.02 -8.88 6.97
C VAL A 95 -0.79 -7.38 7.01
N ASN A 96 0.26 -6.94 7.71
CA ASN A 96 0.59 -5.53 7.88
C ASN A 96 1.28 -4.94 6.66
N GLU A 97 2.21 -5.69 6.09
CA GLU A 97 2.98 -5.31 4.92
C GLU A 97 2.07 -5.22 3.69
N GLY A 98 2.38 -4.26 2.83
CA GLY A 98 1.83 -4.19 1.49
C GLY A 98 2.93 -4.45 0.47
N GLY A 99 2.53 -4.56 -0.80
CA GLY A 99 3.46 -4.60 -1.90
C GLY A 99 3.47 -5.93 -2.61
N ILE A 100 3.35 -5.86 -3.94
CA ILE A 100 3.36 -7.03 -4.82
C ILE A 100 4.80 -7.57 -4.96
N ALA A 101 5.78 -6.68 -5.09
CA ALA A 101 7.19 -7.05 -5.30
C ALA A 101 7.80 -7.83 -4.13
N VAL A 102 7.33 -7.59 -2.91
CA VAL A 102 7.77 -8.30 -1.69
C VAL A 102 6.88 -9.51 -1.36
N GLY A 103 5.91 -9.83 -2.22
CA GLY A 103 5.01 -10.97 -2.06
C GLY A 103 3.86 -10.77 -1.06
N ALA A 104 3.77 -9.62 -0.38
CA ALA A 104 2.74 -9.36 0.63
C ALA A 104 1.32 -9.16 0.05
N SER A 105 1.21 -8.74 -1.21
CA SER A 105 -0.07 -8.49 -1.88
C SER A 105 -0.15 -9.15 -3.26
N VAL A 106 -1.37 -9.20 -3.82
CA VAL A 106 -1.64 -9.57 -5.22
C VAL A 106 -2.27 -8.40 -5.97
N VAL A 107 -2.18 -8.42 -7.31
CA VAL A 107 -2.91 -7.49 -8.18
C VAL A 107 -4.38 -7.87 -8.21
N ASP A 108 -5.26 -6.89 -8.22
CA ASP A 108 -6.71 -7.06 -8.23
C ASP A 108 -7.36 -6.01 -9.16
N SER A 109 -8.69 -6.06 -9.31
CA SER A 109 -9.49 -5.09 -10.07
C SER A 109 -10.69 -4.59 -9.26
N PRO A 110 -11.05 -3.30 -9.33
CA PRO A 110 -12.19 -2.77 -8.60
C PRO A 110 -13.51 -3.26 -9.21
N PHE A 111 -14.42 -3.71 -8.35
CA PHE A 111 -15.82 -3.94 -8.70
C PHE A 111 -16.65 -2.76 -8.20
N LEU A 112 -17.27 -2.03 -9.12
CA LEU A 112 -18.14 -0.89 -8.80
C LEU A 112 -19.57 -1.41 -8.54
N PHE A 113 -20.13 -1.05 -7.38
CA PHE A 113 -21.44 -1.47 -6.90
C PHE A 113 -22.27 -0.27 -6.40
#